data_AF-A0AAV1WCN8-F1
#
_entry.id   AF-A0AAV1WCN8-F1
#
_cell.length_a   1.000
_cell.length_b   1.000
_cell.length_c   1.000
_cell.angle_alpha   90.00
_cell.angle_beta   90.00
_cell.angle_gamma   90.00
#
_symmetry.space_group_name_H-M   'P 1'
#
loop_
_entity.id
_entity.type
_entity.pdbx_description
1 polymer ?
#
loop_
_entity_poly.entity_id
_entity_poly.type
_entity_poly.pdbx_seq_one_letter_code
_entity_poly.pdbx_strand_id
1 'polypeptide(L)'
;MAVTGWSLSVIYLTSSPPARKNGRKFETTTIFAKKKEFSKNQQQQPFSKLNISKSLFARTAIGVFGLGFIDAGYSGDWSRIGVITTQSEELLKVAAFLVVPFCIFLIFSLPNDSDS
;
A
#
# COMPACT_ATOMS: atom_id res chain seq x y z
N MET A 1 -30.44 -4.45 35.66
CA MET A 1 -29.00 -4.25 35.45
C MET A 1 -28.75 -4.34 33.96
N ALA A 2 -28.39 -3.22 33.34
CA ALA A 2 -28.07 -3.13 31.92
C ALA A 2 -26.57 -3.30 31.75
N VAL A 3 -26.15 -4.23 30.89
CA VAL A 3 -24.84 -4.18 30.23
C VAL A 3 -25.08 -4.52 28.77
N THR A 4 -24.81 -3.51 27.95
CA THR A 4 -25.07 -3.42 26.52
C THR A 4 -24.10 -4.30 25.73
N GLY A 5 -24.63 -5.19 24.89
CA GLY A 5 -23.86 -5.91 23.88
C GLY A 5 -23.47 -4.98 22.74
N TRP A 6 -22.19 -4.90 22.43
CA TRP A 6 -21.67 -4.16 21.29
C TRP A 6 -21.73 -5.07 20.05
N SER A 7 -22.67 -4.79 19.15
CA SER A 7 -22.78 -5.43 17.84
C SER A 7 -23.02 -4.35 16.80
N LEU A 8 -22.03 -4.08 15.95
CA LEU A 8 -22.07 -3.23 14.75
C LEU A 8 -20.76 -3.50 13.99
N SER A 9 -20.67 -3.71 12.69
CA SER A 9 -21.64 -3.82 11.62
C SER A 9 -20.91 -4.47 10.45
N VAL A 10 -21.39 -5.62 9.97
CA VAL A 10 -20.93 -6.21 8.71
C VAL A 10 -21.63 -5.45 7.59
N ILE A 11 -20.89 -4.67 6.81
CA ILE A 11 -21.43 -3.99 5.63
C ILE A 11 -21.64 -5.05 4.54
N TYR A 12 -22.83 -5.64 4.50
CA TYR A 12 -23.30 -6.40 3.34
C TYR A 12 -23.69 -5.40 2.25
N LEU A 13 -22.86 -5.26 1.23
CA LEU A 13 -23.20 -4.51 0.03
C LEU A 13 -24.05 -5.42 -0.88
N THR A 14 -25.35 -5.53 -0.62
CA THR A 14 -26.28 -6.17 -1.56
C THR A 14 -26.62 -5.17 -2.66
N SER A 15 -25.99 -5.31 -3.82
CA SER A 15 -26.44 -4.63 -5.04
C SER A 15 -27.74 -5.28 -5.54
N SER A 16 -28.87 -4.67 -5.21
CA SER A 16 -30.15 -4.99 -5.86
C SER A 16 -30.30 -4.06 -7.06
N PRO A 17 -30.36 -4.56 -8.31
CA PRO A 17 -30.70 -3.70 -9.44
C PRO A 17 -32.18 -3.29 -9.34
N PRO A 18 -32.54 -2.02 -9.63
CA PRO A 18 -33.95 -1.66 -9.74
C PRO A 18 -34.55 -2.31 -10.99
N ALA A 19 -35.50 -3.21 -10.77
CA ALA A 19 -36.34 -3.78 -11.81
C ALA A 19 -37.26 -2.69 -12.40
N ARG A 20 -36.83 -2.05 -13.50
CA ARG A 20 -37.66 -1.09 -14.25
C ARG A 20 -38.45 -1.83 -15.33
N LYS A 21 -39.75 -2.04 -15.09
CA LYS A 21 -40.68 -2.60 -16.07
C LYS A 21 -41.24 -1.51 -16.99
N ASN A 22 -41.36 -1.90 -18.25
CA ASN A 22 -42.19 -1.38 -19.33
C ASN A 22 -41.83 -0.02 -19.96
N GLY A 23 -41.17 -0.15 -21.13
CA GLY A 23 -41.92 0.05 -22.37
C GLY A 23 -41.59 1.30 -23.14
N ARG A 24 -40.52 1.27 -23.95
CA ARG A 24 -40.50 1.98 -25.24
C ARG A 24 -39.34 1.51 -26.13
N LYS A 25 -39.75 0.86 -27.23
CA LYS A 25 -39.14 0.72 -28.57
C LYS A 25 -37.60 0.73 -28.66
N PHE A 26 -37.07 -0.42 -29.09
CA PHE A 26 -35.78 -0.59 -29.74
C PHE A 26 -35.53 0.54 -30.76
N GLU A 27 -34.57 1.39 -30.45
CA GLU A 27 -33.89 2.18 -31.47
C GLU A 27 -32.41 1.88 -31.27
N THR A 28 -31.89 1.05 -32.18
CA THR A 28 -30.48 0.69 -32.27
C THR A 28 -29.69 1.96 -32.59
N THR A 29 -29.40 2.77 -31.58
CA THR A 29 -28.39 3.81 -31.69
C THR A 29 -27.06 3.11 -31.60
N THR A 30 -26.52 2.69 -32.74
CA THR A 30 -25.10 2.39 -32.87
C THR A 30 -24.36 3.64 -32.38
N ILE A 31 -23.83 3.60 -31.15
CA ILE A 31 -22.90 4.60 -30.66
C ILE A 31 -21.62 4.39 -31.45
N PHE A 32 -21.61 4.95 -32.66
CA PHE A 32 -20.42 5.22 -33.42
C PHE A 32 -19.68 6.29 -32.65
N ALA A 33 -18.65 5.89 -31.89
CA ALA A 33 -17.76 6.83 -31.24
C ALA A 33 -17.10 7.66 -32.35
N LYS A 34 -17.62 8.87 -32.59
CA LYS A 34 -17.04 9.84 -33.51
C LYS A 34 -15.62 10.12 -33.02
N LYS A 35 -14.63 9.50 -33.67
CA LYS A 35 -13.21 9.80 -33.48
C LYS A 35 -13.02 11.30 -33.70
N LYS A 36 -12.90 12.05 -32.61
CA LYS A 36 -12.49 13.45 -32.66
C LYS A 36 -11.06 13.44 -33.16
N GLU A 37 -10.81 13.98 -34.36
CA GLU A 37 -9.46 14.22 -34.84
C GLU A 37 -8.77 15.19 -33.87
N PHE A 38 -7.98 14.62 -32.96
CA PHE A 38 -7.13 15.38 -32.08
C PHE A 38 -5.97 15.91 -32.92
N SER A 39 -5.95 17.24 -33.06
CA SER A 39 -4.81 18.01 -33.53
C SER A 39 -3.53 17.50 -32.86
N LYS A 40 -2.53 17.17 -33.68
CA LYS A 40 -1.19 16.75 -33.27
C LYS A 40 -0.50 17.91 -32.53
N ASN A 41 -0.74 18.01 -31.23
CA ASN A 41 0.12 18.67 -30.26
C ASN A 41 -0.10 18.01 -28.89
N GLN A 42 -0.03 16.68 -28.86
CA GLN A 42 0.18 15.97 -27.60
C GLN A 42 1.67 16.02 -27.28
N GLN A 43 2.07 17.15 -26.70
CA GLN A 43 3.27 17.19 -25.88
C GLN A 43 3.01 16.20 -24.75
N GLN A 44 3.59 15.00 -24.90
CA GLN A 44 3.53 13.93 -23.91
C GLN A 44 4.01 14.55 -22.60
N GLN A 45 3.09 14.86 -21.69
CA GLN A 45 3.51 15.21 -20.34
C GLN A 45 4.19 13.97 -19.78
N PRO A 46 5.50 14.02 -19.46
CA PRO A 46 6.13 12.88 -18.83
C PRO A 46 5.40 12.66 -17.51
N PHE A 47 4.98 11.42 -17.26
CA PHE A 47 4.49 10.97 -15.96
C PHE A 47 5.25 11.72 -14.86
N SER A 48 4.51 12.42 -14.01
CA SER A 48 5.02 13.32 -12.97
C SER A 48 6.38 12.86 -12.44
N LYS A 49 7.45 13.62 -12.72
CA LYS A 49 8.75 13.39 -12.08
C LYS A 49 8.55 13.57 -10.59
N LEU A 50 8.37 12.47 -9.87
CA LEU A 50 8.31 12.45 -8.41
C LEU A 50 9.71 12.81 -7.91
N ASN A 51 9.91 14.09 -7.62
CA ASN A 51 11.15 14.60 -7.08
C ASN A 51 11.13 14.34 -5.56
N ILE A 52 11.40 13.10 -5.19
CA ILE A 52 11.46 12.68 -3.80
C ILE A 52 12.81 13.12 -3.25
N SER A 53 12.79 13.74 -2.08
CA SER A 53 13.99 14.17 -1.39
C SER A 53 14.87 12.93 -1.09
N LYS A 54 16.20 13.06 -1.26
CA LYS A 54 17.13 11.96 -0.98
C LYS A 54 17.08 11.56 0.50
N SER A 55 16.87 12.52 1.39
CA SER A 55 16.72 12.27 2.82
C SER A 55 15.46 11.45 3.13
N LEU A 56 14.32 11.74 2.50
CA LEU A 56 13.09 10.96 2.67
C LEU A 56 13.25 9.55 2.12
N PHE A 57 13.90 9.40 0.96
CA PHE A 57 14.20 8.09 0.40
C PHE A 57 15.10 7.28 1.34
N ALA A 58 16.15 7.88 1.89
CA ALA A 58 17.05 7.23 2.84
C ALA A 58 16.32 6.82 4.14
N ARG A 59 15.54 7.72 4.74
CA ARG A 59 14.74 7.41 5.95
C ARG A 59 13.75 6.28 5.69
N THR A 60 13.10 6.28 4.52
CA THR A 60 12.18 5.21 4.13
C THR A 60 12.91 3.89 3.96
N ALA A 61 14.05 3.89 3.27
CA ALA A 61 14.87 2.69 3.08
C ALA A 61 15.33 2.10 4.42
N ILE A 62 15.78 2.94 5.36
CA ILE A 62 16.18 2.52 6.71
C ILE A 62 14.99 1.97 7.49
N GLY A 63 13.82 2.62 7.40
CA GLY A 63 12.60 2.16 8.05
C GLY A 63 12.14 0.80 7.53
N VAL A 64 12.11 0.61 6.22
CA VAL A 64 11.75 -0.67 5.57
C VAL A 64 12.77 -1.75 5.93
N PHE A 65 14.06 -1.41 5.95
CA PHE A 65 15.12 -2.33 6.38
C PHE A 65 14.90 -2.82 7.82
N GLY A 66 14.66 -1.90 8.77
CA GLY A 66 14.37 -2.27 10.16
C GLY A 66 13.08 -3.07 10.31
N LEU A 67 12.04 -2.71 9.57
CA LEU A 67 10.76 -3.44 9.55
C LEU A 67 10.93 -4.87 9.02
N GLY A 68 11.83 -5.08 8.06
CA GLY A 68 12.15 -6.41 7.53
C GLY A 68 12.72 -7.36 8.59
N PHE A 69 13.48 -6.86 9.57
CA PHE A 69 13.95 -7.69 10.70
C PHE A 69 12.80 -8.13 11.61
N ILE A 70 11.81 -7.26 11.81
CA ILE A 70 10.62 -7.60 12.61
C ILE A 70 9.80 -8.64 11.87
N ASP A 71 9.52 -8.43 10.58
CA ASP A 71 8.77 -9.37 9.76
C ASP A 71 9.48 -10.73 9.69
N ALA A 72 10.77 -10.76 9.35
CA ALA A 72 11.50 -12.01 9.23
C ALA A 72 11.71 -12.71 10.60
N GLY A 73 11.81 -11.94 11.69
CA GLY A 73 12.05 -12.47 13.02
C GLY A 73 10.78 -12.93 13.72
N TYR A 74 9.66 -12.22 13.57
CA TYR A 74 8.44 -12.47 14.34
C TYR A 74 7.30 -13.10 13.55
N SER A 75 7.37 -13.19 12.22
CA SER A 75 6.29 -13.82 11.44
C SER A 75 6.23 -15.34 11.65
N GLY A 76 7.34 -16.01 11.99
CA GLY A 76 7.41 -17.47 12.24
C GLY A 76 7.15 -18.36 11.01
N ASP A 77 6.55 -17.80 9.96
CA ASP A 77 6.25 -18.49 8.71
C ASP A 77 7.51 -18.74 7.87
N TRP A 78 8.56 -17.92 8.04
CA TRP A 78 9.85 -18.11 7.35
C TRP A 78 10.53 -19.42 7.72
N SER A 79 10.47 -19.82 9.00
CA SER A 79 10.99 -21.12 9.43
C SER A 79 10.08 -22.28 9.01
N ARG A 80 8.77 -22.06 8.96
CA ARG A 80 7.79 -23.08 8.53
C ARG A 80 7.86 -23.39 7.03
N ILE A 81 8.12 -22.38 6.20
CA ILE A 81 8.35 -22.56 4.75
C ILE A 81 9.71 -23.23 4.50
N GLY A 82 10.62 -23.21 5.50
CA GLY A 82 11.94 -23.82 5.41
C GLY A 82 12.97 -22.94 4.68
N VAL A 83 12.69 -21.65 4.49
CA VAL A 83 13.67 -20.70 3.93
C VAL A 83 14.80 -20.44 4.92
N ILE A 84 14.47 -20.41 6.21
CA ILE A 84 15.42 -20.20 7.32
C ILE A 84 15.24 -21.28 8.40
N THR A 85 16.27 -21.55 9.21
CA THR A 85 16.17 -22.48 10.33
C THR A 85 15.52 -21.81 11.54
N THR A 86 14.93 -22.59 12.45
CA THR A 86 14.37 -22.06 13.71
C THR A 86 15.41 -21.30 14.54
N GLN A 87 16.66 -21.78 14.56
CA GLN A 87 17.76 -21.09 15.21
C GLN A 87 18.02 -19.71 14.60
N SER A 88 18.00 -19.59 13.27
CA SER A 88 18.19 -18.30 12.62
C SER A 88 17.01 -17.35 12.85
N GLU A 89 15.78 -17.85 13.00
CA GLU A 89 14.63 -17.05 13.40
C GLU A 89 14.82 -16.46 14.80
N GLU A 90 15.29 -17.26 15.76
CA GLU A 90 15.60 -16.79 17.12
C GLU A 90 16.71 -15.73 17.12
N LEU A 91 17.77 -15.94 16.33
CA LEU A 91 18.82 -14.94 16.15
C LEU A 91 18.27 -13.64 15.53
N LEU A 92 17.32 -13.74 14.60
CA LEU A 92 16.72 -12.57 13.97
C LEU A 92 15.80 -11.80 14.93
N LYS A 93 15.08 -12.49 15.83
CA LYS A 93 14.34 -11.85 16.93
C LYS A 93 15.27 -11.05 17.84
N VAL A 94 16.41 -11.65 18.24
CA VAL A 94 17.42 -10.96 19.05
C VAL A 94 18.04 -9.79 18.29
N ALA A 95 18.36 -9.98 17.01
CA ALA A 95 18.90 -8.93 16.17
C ALA A 95 17.90 -7.76 16.02
N ALA A 96 16.60 -8.02 15.94
CA ALA A 96 15.57 -6.98 15.86
C ALA A 96 15.61 -6.03 17.07
N PHE A 97 15.92 -6.52 18.28
CA PHE A 97 16.09 -5.67 19.46
C PHE A 97 17.25 -4.66 19.35
N LEU A 98 18.26 -4.97 18.54
CA LEU A 98 19.39 -4.06 18.30
C LEU A 98 19.16 -3.21 17.05
N VAL A 99 18.76 -3.84 15.96
CA VAL A 99 18.65 -3.23 14.63
C VAL A 99 17.51 -2.23 14.59
N VAL A 100 16.35 -2.51 15.19
CA VAL A 100 15.19 -1.62 15.12
C VAL A 100 15.45 -0.29 15.84
N PRO A 101 15.91 -0.26 17.10
CA PRO A 101 16.26 1.00 17.76
C PRO A 101 17.37 1.76 17.03
N PHE A 102 18.35 1.04 16.48
CA PHE A 102 19.41 1.64 15.68
C PHE A 102 18.87 2.29 14.40
N CYS A 103 17.95 1.63 13.68
CA CYS A 103 17.29 2.20 12.50
C CYS A 103 16.49 3.46 12.86
N ILE A 104 15.75 3.43 13.96
CA ILE A 104 15.00 4.59 14.47
C ILE A 104 15.98 5.75 14.77
N PHE A 105 17.10 5.47 15.44
CA PHE A 105 18.14 6.47 15.71
C PHE A 105 18.69 7.08 14.42
N LEU A 106 18.98 6.28 13.39
CA LEU A 106 19.48 6.76 12.11
C LEU A 106 18.46 7.65 11.38
N ILE A 107 17.17 7.30 11.43
CA ILE A 107 16.09 8.10 10.81
C ILE A 107 16.06 9.51 11.40
N PHE A 108 16.17 9.63 12.73
CA PHE A 108 16.21 10.93 13.42
C PHE A 108 17.53 11.68 13.23
N SER A 109 18.63 10.96 13.03
CA SER A 109 19.96 11.54 12.88
C SER A 109 20.25 12.05 11.47
N LEU A 110 19.51 11.59 10.46
CA LEU A 110 19.68 12.03 9.07
C LEU A 110 19.20 13.48 8.87
N PRO A 111 20.02 14.37 8.27
CA PRO A 111 19.63 15.75 7.95
C PRO A 111 18.58 15.79 6.84
N ASN A 112 17.82 16.88 6.75
CA ASN A 112 16.92 17.10 5.62
C ASN A 112 17.66 17.74 4.45
N ASP A 113 17.21 17.48 3.22
CA ASP A 113 17.78 18.10 2.02
C ASP A 113 17.55 19.62 1.94
N SER A 114 16.75 20.18 2.85
CA SER A 114 16.51 21.62 3.00
C SER A 114 17.54 22.33 3.91
N ASP A 115 18.37 21.57 4.61
CA ASP A 115 19.33 22.08 5.61
C ASP A 115 20.77 22.20 5.04
N SER A 116 20.92 22.12 3.70
CA SER A 116 22.19 22.11 2.96
C SER A 116 22.26 23.18 1.88
#